data_AF-A0A9P5QN06-F1
#
_entry.id   AF-A0A9P5QN06-F1
#
_cell.length_a   1.000
_cell.length_b   1.000
_cell.length_c   1.000
_cell.angle_alpha   90.00
_cell.angle_beta   90.00
_cell.angle_gamma   90.00
#
_symmetry.space_group_name_H-M   'P 1'
#
loop_
_entity.id
_entity.type
_entity.pdbx_description
1 polymer ?
#
loop_
_entity_poly.entity_id
_entity_poly.type
_entity_poly.pdbx_seq_one_letter_code
_entity_poly.pdbx_strand_id
1 'polypeptide(L)'
;MCPLLVRGLAERTPSIQRQTAVIIDNMCKLVENPAHAKQFLPKLLPGLDRMIEIGASPELRSVAERARATLVRVGGGEKAHEESNLNIAYEVRPSEVLNTLKKTIGASIKSDDFVNTSLNYSATLCSELITSRDFEVDAWDASISPYLLTFLSKDEVRRVSNAVHKFYVEFDAKNTSANAAVADVEE
;
A
#
# COMPACT_ATOMS: atom_id res chain seq x y z
N MET A 1 3.96 -10.13 12.41
CA MET A 1 4.52 -9.43 13.59
C MET A 1 3.45 -8.80 14.49
N CYS A 2 2.46 -8.08 13.95
CA CYS A 2 1.40 -7.43 14.74
C CYS A 2 0.69 -8.32 15.80
N PRO A 3 0.33 -9.60 15.53
CA PRO A 3 -0.35 -10.43 16.54
C PRO A 3 0.48 -10.71 17.80
N LEU A 4 1.81 -10.80 17.67
CA LEU A 4 2.71 -10.99 18.82
C LEU A 4 2.81 -9.73 19.67
N LEU A 5 2.83 -8.55 19.04
CA LEU A 5 2.89 -7.27 19.74
C LEU A 5 1.58 -6.99 20.49
N VAL A 6 0.43 -7.25 19.88
CA VAL A 6 -0.88 -7.15 20.55
C VAL A 6 -0.93 -8.06 21.77
N ARG A 7 -0.45 -9.30 21.64
CA ARG A 7 -0.35 -10.23 22.77
C ARG A 7 0.61 -9.71 23.85
N GLY A 8 1.80 -9.23 23.46
CA GLY A 8 2.81 -8.73 24.39
C GLY A 8 2.36 -7.49 25.18
N LEU A 9 1.55 -6.61 24.59
CA LEU A 9 0.92 -5.48 25.28
C LEU A 9 -0.14 -5.95 26.30
N ALA A 10 -0.83 -7.06 26.03
CA ALA A 10 -1.86 -7.64 26.89
C ALA A 10 -1.30 -8.52 28.02
N GLU A 11 -0.01 -8.88 27.99
CA GLU A 11 0.63 -9.67 29.04
C GLU A 11 0.66 -8.91 30.38
N ARG A 12 0.61 -9.64 31.50
CA ARG A 12 0.60 -9.03 32.85
C ARG A 12 1.99 -8.64 33.34
N THR A 13 3.04 -9.22 32.76
CA THR A 13 4.42 -9.04 33.20
C THR A 13 4.96 -7.70 32.69
N PRO A 14 5.32 -6.74 33.57
CA PRO A 14 5.75 -5.40 33.15
C PRO A 14 6.98 -5.39 32.26
N SER A 15 7.91 -6.33 32.44
CA SER A 15 9.11 -6.44 31.60
C SER A 15 8.79 -6.78 30.14
N ILE A 16 7.79 -7.65 29.92
CA ILE A 16 7.33 -8.05 28.57
C ILE A 16 6.61 -6.89 27.90
N GLN A 17 5.71 -6.22 28.63
CA GLN A 17 5.01 -5.04 28.13
C GLN A 17 6.00 -3.94 27.71
N ARG A 18 7.00 -3.66 28.55
CA ARG A 18 8.05 -2.68 28.26
C ARG A 18 8.86 -3.03 27.01
N GLN A 19 9.31 -4.28 26.89
CA GLN A 19 10.04 -4.74 25.70
C GLN A 19 9.17 -4.66 24.45
N THR A 20 7.89 -4.99 24.56
CA THR A 20 6.93 -4.89 23.46
C THR A 20 6.78 -3.45 22.98
N ALA A 21 6.64 -2.49 23.90
CA ALA A 21 6.57 -1.07 23.55
C ALA A 21 7.87 -0.55 22.90
N VAL A 22 9.05 -1.00 23.36
CA VAL A 22 10.34 -0.67 22.70
C VAL A 22 10.40 -1.23 21.28
N ILE A 23 9.94 -2.46 21.07
CA ILE A 23 9.90 -3.07 19.73
C ILE A 23 8.97 -2.28 18.82
N ILE A 24 7.78 -1.89 19.31
CA ILE A 24 6.84 -1.05 18.55
C ILE A 24 7.49 0.27 18.15
N ASP A 25 8.10 0.99 19.10
CA ASP A 25 8.77 2.28 18.83
C ASP A 25 9.85 2.15 17.75
N ASN A 26 10.72 1.14 17.85
CA ASN A 26 11.80 0.94 16.89
C ASN A 26 11.31 0.48 15.52
N MET A 27 10.30 -0.41 15.46
CA MET A 27 9.74 -0.87 14.19
C MET A 27 9.00 0.25 13.44
N CYS A 28 8.23 1.08 14.15
CA CYS A 28 7.49 2.17 13.54
C CYS A 28 8.41 3.23 12.91
N LYS A 29 9.63 3.43 13.44
CA LYS A 29 10.62 4.34 12.84
C LYS A 29 11.13 3.90 11.47
N LEU A 30 11.01 2.63 11.13
CA LEU A 30 11.46 2.07 9.85
C LEU A 30 10.35 2.07 8.79
N VAL A 31 9.15 2.54 9.12
CA VAL A 31 8.04 2.57 8.17
C VAL A 31 8.10 3.87 7.39
N GLU A 32 8.43 3.77 6.10
CA GLU A 32 8.55 4.91 5.19
C GLU A 32 7.18 5.42 4.71
N ASN A 33 6.22 4.50 4.53
CA ASN A 33 4.87 4.84 4.06
C ASN A 33 3.86 4.89 5.22
N PRO A 34 3.27 6.05 5.54
CA PRO A 34 2.28 6.19 6.60
C PRO A 34 1.08 5.25 6.48
N ALA A 35 0.66 4.92 5.26
CA ALA A 35 -0.44 4.00 5.01
C ALA A 35 -0.19 2.60 5.59
N HIS A 36 1.07 2.15 5.55
CA HIS A 36 1.46 0.86 6.09
C HIS A 36 1.41 0.86 7.61
N ALA A 37 1.71 1.98 8.29
CA ALA A 37 1.59 2.11 9.73
C ALA A 37 0.13 2.29 10.19
N LYS A 38 -0.67 3.01 9.41
CA LYS A 38 -2.07 3.35 9.71
C LYS A 38 -2.92 2.12 10.03
N GLN A 39 -2.75 1.02 9.28
CA GLN A 39 -3.50 -0.23 9.50
C GLN A 39 -3.26 -0.86 10.89
N PHE A 40 -2.15 -0.50 11.57
CA PHE A 40 -1.78 -1.05 12.87
C PHE A 40 -2.22 -0.18 14.05
N LEU A 41 -2.56 1.10 13.82
CA LEU A 41 -3.09 2.03 14.83
C LEU A 41 -4.25 1.41 15.63
N PRO A 42 -5.35 0.90 15.04
CA PRO A 42 -6.50 0.40 15.81
C PRO A 42 -6.17 -0.85 16.64
N LYS A 43 -5.08 -1.56 16.31
CA LYS A 43 -4.68 -2.79 17.02
C LYS A 43 -3.69 -2.52 18.14
N LEU A 44 -2.81 -1.53 18.01
CA LEU A 44 -1.71 -1.28 18.94
C LEU A 44 -1.97 -0.11 19.89
N LEU A 45 -2.70 0.94 19.45
CA LEU A 45 -2.97 2.11 20.30
C LEU A 45 -3.69 1.77 21.60
N PRO A 46 -4.77 0.98 21.61
CA PRO A 46 -5.48 0.69 22.86
C PRO A 46 -4.60 0.00 23.91
N GLY A 47 -3.65 -0.83 23.47
CA GLY A 47 -2.69 -1.49 24.36
C GLY A 47 -1.64 -0.54 24.93
N LEU A 48 -1.16 0.40 24.12
CA LEU A 48 -0.24 1.45 24.56
C LEU A 48 -0.92 2.43 25.51
N ASP A 49 -2.13 2.91 25.18
CA ASP A 49 -2.91 3.82 26.03
C ASP A 49 -3.16 3.21 27.41
N ARG A 50 -3.56 1.92 27.45
CA ARG A 50 -3.70 1.19 28.70
C ARG A 50 -2.40 1.19 29.51
N MET A 51 -1.25 0.91 28.88
CA MET A 51 0.04 0.93 29.58
C MET A 51 0.40 2.31 30.16
N ILE A 52 0.00 3.39 29.49
CA ILE A 52 0.20 4.77 29.95
C ILE A 52 -0.67 5.03 31.19
N GLU A 53 -1.94 4.65 31.16
CA GLU A 53 -2.88 4.89 32.25
C GLU A 53 -2.57 4.04 33.50
N ILE A 54 -2.51 2.72 33.34
CA ILE A 54 -2.45 1.77 34.47
C ILE A 54 -1.03 1.27 34.78
N GLY A 55 0.00 1.70 34.04
CA GLY A 55 1.36 1.22 34.20
C GLY A 55 1.93 1.44 35.60
N ALA A 56 2.42 0.39 36.26
CA ALA A 56 2.85 0.50 37.66
C ALA A 56 4.09 1.40 37.86
N SER A 57 5.01 1.44 36.89
CA SER A 57 6.25 2.23 36.99
C SER A 57 6.25 3.44 36.04
N PRO A 58 6.86 4.58 36.44
CA PRO A 58 7.04 5.74 35.57
C PRO A 58 7.81 5.41 34.29
N GLU A 59 8.79 4.50 34.36
CA GLU A 59 9.55 4.05 33.19
C GLU A 59 8.63 3.41 32.15
N LEU A 60 7.72 2.51 32.57
CA LEU A 60 6.80 1.82 31.69
C LEU A 60 5.89 2.80 30.93
N ARG A 61 5.35 3.79 31.65
CA ARG A 61 4.53 4.86 31.06
C ARG A 61 5.33 5.66 30.03
N SER A 62 6.55 6.08 30.39
CA SER A 62 7.40 6.87 29.48
C SER A 62 7.74 6.14 28.18
N VAL A 63 7.94 4.82 28.24
CA VAL A 63 8.23 4.00 27.06
C VAL A 63 6.98 3.87 26.19
N ALA A 64 5.83 3.65 26.80
CA ALA A 64 4.54 3.55 26.11
C ALA A 64 4.15 4.88 25.44
N GLU A 65 4.37 6.02 26.11
CA GLU A 65 4.15 7.35 25.55
C GLU A 65 5.01 7.60 24.32
N ARG A 66 6.30 7.26 24.36
CA ARG A 66 7.20 7.37 23.21
C ARG A 66 6.74 6.49 22.05
N ALA A 67 6.42 5.22 22.32
CA ALA A 67 5.94 4.30 21.31
C ALA A 67 4.61 4.76 20.68
N ARG A 68 3.68 5.28 21.49
CA ARG A 68 2.42 5.87 21.03
C ARG A 68 2.67 7.07 20.13
N ALA A 69 3.50 8.02 20.56
CA ALA A 69 3.83 9.21 19.79
C ALA A 69 4.47 8.85 18.43
N THR A 70 5.42 7.92 18.41
CA THR A 70 6.02 7.42 17.17
C THR A 70 4.97 6.77 16.27
N LEU A 71 4.13 5.88 16.81
CA LEU A 71 3.12 5.18 16.04
C LEU A 71 2.08 6.13 15.43
N VAL A 72 1.60 7.11 16.20
CA VAL A 72 0.65 8.13 15.71
C VAL A 72 1.28 9.02 14.64
N ARG A 73 2.51 9.52 14.90
CA ARG A 73 3.24 10.37 13.94
C ARG A 73 3.45 9.65 12.61
N VAL A 74 3.88 8.39 12.65
CA VAL A 74 4.12 7.59 11.45
C VAL A 74 2.80 7.17 10.80
N GLY A 75 1.74 6.96 11.57
CA GLY A 75 0.42 6.54 11.08
C GLY A 75 -0.46 7.65 10.47
N GLY A 76 0.05 8.89 10.34
CA GLY A 76 -0.69 10.01 9.74
C GLY A 76 -1.42 10.93 10.74
N GLY A 77 -1.03 10.94 12.01
CA GLY A 77 -1.54 11.88 13.03
C GLY A 77 -2.74 11.36 13.84
N GLU A 78 -3.14 12.10 14.88
CA GLU A 78 -4.17 11.66 15.85
C GLU A 78 -5.56 11.44 15.20
N LYS A 79 -5.87 12.17 14.13
CA LYS A 79 -7.11 12.03 13.36
C LYS A 79 -7.13 10.80 12.44
N ALA A 80 -5.98 10.18 12.16
CA ALA A 80 -5.90 8.99 11.31
C ALA A 80 -6.55 7.75 11.95
N HIS A 81 -6.80 7.77 13.26
CA HIS A 81 -7.50 6.71 13.99
C HIS A 81 -8.99 6.62 13.63
N GLU A 82 -9.62 7.72 13.21
CA GLU A 82 -11.06 7.78 12.94
C GLU A 82 -11.42 7.27 11.53
N GLU A 83 -10.46 7.23 10.61
CA GLU A 83 -10.68 6.80 9.23
C GLU A 83 -9.81 5.59 8.90
N SER A 84 -10.25 4.38 9.29
CA SER A 84 -9.57 3.10 8.99
C SER A 84 -9.50 2.72 7.49
N ASN A 85 -9.75 3.64 6.59
CA ASN A 85 -9.50 3.43 5.17
C ASN A 85 -7.98 3.53 4.94
N LEU A 86 -7.40 2.38 4.57
CA LEU A 86 -6.06 2.25 4.01
C LEU A 86 -5.88 3.32 2.93
N ASN A 87 -5.11 4.37 3.20
CA ASN A 87 -4.66 5.27 2.13
C ASN A 87 -3.54 4.55 1.36
N ILE A 88 -3.89 3.48 0.64
CA ILE A 88 -3.18 3.18 -0.61
C ILE A 88 -3.26 4.51 -1.38
N ALA A 89 -2.12 5.11 -1.71
CA ALA A 89 -2.03 6.42 -2.37
C ALA A 89 -3.08 6.60 -3.49
N TYR A 90 -3.38 5.48 -4.15
CA TYR A 90 -4.57 5.23 -4.96
C TYR A 90 -4.65 3.70 -5.17
N GLU A 91 -5.85 3.13 -5.25
CA GLU A 91 -6.04 1.73 -5.69
C GLU A 91 -6.40 1.74 -7.17
N VAL A 92 -5.64 1.04 -8.01
CA VAL A 92 -6.03 0.81 -9.42
C VAL A 92 -6.59 -0.58 -9.53
N ARG A 93 -7.91 -0.68 -9.75
CA ARG A 93 -8.56 -1.99 -9.90
C ARG A 93 -8.21 -2.63 -11.24
N PRO A 94 -8.18 -3.97 -11.34
CA PRO A 94 -7.99 -4.66 -12.61
C PRO A 94 -8.98 -4.22 -13.70
N SER A 95 -10.22 -3.85 -13.32
CA SER A 95 -11.22 -3.34 -14.26
C SER A 95 -10.83 -1.99 -14.89
N GLU A 96 -10.10 -1.14 -14.17
CA GLU A 96 -9.59 0.13 -14.71
C GLU A 96 -8.46 -0.10 -15.70
N VAL A 97 -7.52 -1.00 -15.35
CA VAL A 97 -6.44 -1.40 -16.24
C VAL A 97 -6.98 -2.06 -17.51
N LEU A 98 -8.01 -2.90 -17.38
CA LEU A 98 -8.69 -3.52 -18.51
C LEU A 98 -9.27 -2.47 -19.46
N ASN A 99 -9.89 -1.41 -18.92
CA ASN A 99 -10.41 -0.32 -19.72
C ASN A 99 -9.29 0.42 -20.45
N THR A 100 -8.14 0.65 -19.80
CA THR A 100 -6.96 1.26 -20.42
C THR A 100 -6.39 0.38 -21.54
N LEU A 101 -6.27 -0.93 -21.32
CA LEU A 101 -5.85 -1.90 -22.33
C LEU A 101 -6.79 -1.88 -23.55
N LYS A 102 -8.10 -1.99 -23.33
CA LYS A 102 -9.11 -1.96 -24.41
C LYS A 102 -9.06 -0.65 -25.21
N LYS A 103 -8.93 0.50 -24.52
CA LYS A 103 -8.78 1.81 -25.18
C LYS A 103 -7.51 1.89 -26.03
N THR A 104 -6.39 1.34 -25.54
CA THR A 104 -5.09 1.41 -26.22
C THR A 104 -5.03 0.50 -27.46
N ILE A 105 -5.65 -0.67 -27.36
CA ILE A 105 -5.81 -1.62 -28.46
C ILE A 105 -6.73 -1.04 -29.56
N GLY A 106 -7.83 -0.39 -29.16
CA GLY A 106 -8.84 0.13 -30.09
C GLY A 106 -9.85 -0.93 -30.53
N ALA A 107 -10.78 -0.54 -31.43
CA ALA A 107 -11.90 -1.39 -31.89
C ALA A 107 -11.49 -2.55 -32.84
N SER A 108 -10.19 -2.84 -32.97
CA SER A 108 -9.67 -3.76 -34.00
C SER A 108 -9.82 -5.24 -33.68
N ILE A 109 -10.18 -5.63 -32.44
CA ILE A 109 -10.25 -7.04 -32.06
C ILE A 109 -11.71 -7.49 -31.91
N LYS A 110 -12.06 -8.61 -32.56
CA LYS A 110 -13.30 -9.32 -32.27
C LYS A 110 -13.25 -9.84 -30.83
N SER A 111 -14.15 -9.34 -30.00
CA SER A 111 -14.30 -9.77 -28.62
C SER A 111 -14.86 -11.19 -28.57
N ASP A 112 -14.05 -12.16 -28.18
CA ASP A 112 -14.45 -13.52 -27.80
C ASP A 112 -14.04 -13.82 -26.34
N ASP A 113 -14.45 -14.98 -25.82
CA ASP A 113 -14.19 -15.36 -24.43
C ASP A 113 -12.68 -15.51 -24.13
N PHE A 114 -11.90 -15.96 -25.12
CA PHE A 114 -10.46 -16.14 -24.98
C PHE A 114 -9.72 -14.80 -24.90
N VAL A 115 -10.05 -13.86 -25.79
CA VAL A 115 -9.51 -12.49 -25.79
C VAL A 115 -9.86 -11.79 -24.48
N ASN A 116 -11.12 -11.89 -24.03
CA ASN A 116 -11.52 -11.27 -22.77
C ASN A 116 -10.79 -11.88 -21.57
N THR A 117 -10.60 -13.19 -21.53
CA THR A 117 -9.84 -13.87 -20.46
C THR A 117 -8.38 -13.42 -20.44
N SER A 118 -7.73 -13.35 -21.61
CA SER A 118 -6.34 -12.94 -21.75
C SER A 118 -6.12 -11.48 -21.34
N LEU A 119 -7.04 -10.58 -21.73
CA LEU A 119 -7.00 -9.17 -21.34
C LEU A 119 -7.24 -9.01 -19.83
N ASN A 120 -8.19 -9.75 -19.25
CA ASN A 120 -8.43 -9.74 -17.80
C ASN A 120 -7.21 -10.22 -17.01
N TYR A 121 -6.54 -11.26 -17.49
CA TYR A 121 -5.34 -11.78 -16.85
C TYR A 121 -4.21 -10.75 -16.87
N SER A 122 -3.94 -10.17 -18.05
CA SER A 122 -2.92 -9.12 -18.22
C SER A 122 -3.23 -7.88 -17.37
N ALA A 123 -4.51 -7.48 -17.31
CA ALA A 123 -4.96 -6.37 -16.48
C ALA A 123 -4.76 -6.63 -14.98
N THR A 124 -4.95 -7.87 -14.53
CA THR A 124 -4.71 -8.28 -13.15
C THR A 124 -3.22 -8.23 -12.81
N LEU A 125 -2.35 -8.75 -13.68
CA LEU A 125 -0.90 -8.67 -13.50
C LEU A 125 -0.40 -7.22 -13.41
N CYS A 126 -0.87 -6.36 -14.32
CA CYS A 126 -0.51 -4.95 -14.31
C CYS A 126 -1.04 -4.22 -13.05
N SER A 127 -2.25 -4.54 -12.58
CA SER A 127 -2.79 -3.99 -11.32
C SER A 127 -1.95 -4.40 -10.11
N GLU A 128 -1.44 -5.63 -10.09
CA GLU A 128 -0.51 -6.09 -9.05
C GLU A 128 0.84 -5.36 -9.13
N LEU A 129 1.40 -5.15 -10.33
CA LEU A 129 2.63 -4.36 -10.52
C LEU A 129 2.49 -2.92 -10.01
N ILE A 130 1.34 -2.28 -10.26
CA ILE A 130 1.03 -0.95 -9.72
C ILE A 130 0.99 -1.00 -8.18
N THR A 131 0.37 -2.03 -7.61
CA THR A 131 0.24 -2.21 -6.16
C THR A 131 1.59 -2.45 -5.49
N SER A 132 2.47 -3.22 -6.12
CA SER A 132 3.84 -3.48 -5.66
C SER A 132 4.82 -2.35 -5.98
N ARG A 133 4.37 -1.30 -6.67
CA ARG A 133 5.17 -0.17 -7.18
C ARG A 133 6.32 -0.59 -8.10
N ASP A 134 6.12 -1.65 -8.88
CA ASP A 134 7.06 -2.07 -9.92
C ASP A 134 6.67 -1.40 -11.25
N PHE A 135 7.49 -0.45 -11.69
CA PHE A 135 7.35 0.28 -12.94
C PHE A 135 8.50 0.01 -13.92
N GLU A 136 9.21 -1.09 -13.76
CA GLU A 136 10.25 -1.50 -14.70
C GLU A 136 9.65 -1.92 -16.04
N VAL A 137 10.24 -1.43 -17.14
CA VAL A 137 9.72 -1.65 -18.50
C VAL A 137 9.60 -3.15 -18.81
N ASP A 138 10.62 -3.94 -18.42
CA ASP A 138 10.69 -5.37 -18.69
C ASP A 138 9.59 -6.16 -17.95
N ALA A 139 9.24 -5.75 -16.72
CA ALA A 139 8.19 -6.41 -15.92
C ALA A 139 6.79 -6.19 -16.53
N TRP A 140 6.54 -4.97 -17.01
CA TRP A 140 5.29 -4.63 -17.70
C TRP A 140 5.19 -5.33 -19.05
N ASP A 141 6.27 -5.39 -19.81
CA ASP A 141 6.30 -6.11 -21.08
C ASP A 141 6.06 -7.61 -20.87
N ALA A 142 6.70 -8.23 -19.87
CA ALA A 142 6.47 -9.62 -19.51
C ALA A 142 5.02 -9.91 -19.07
N SER A 143 4.33 -8.92 -18.49
CA SER A 143 2.95 -9.04 -18.01
C SER A 143 1.89 -8.84 -19.11
N ILE A 144 2.27 -8.26 -20.24
CA ILE A 144 1.34 -7.93 -21.34
C ILE A 144 1.67 -8.78 -22.57
N SER A 145 2.92 -8.82 -22.98
CA SER A 145 3.34 -9.33 -24.29
C SER A 145 3.00 -10.80 -24.53
N PRO A 146 3.28 -11.76 -23.61
CA PRO A 146 2.99 -13.18 -23.84
C PRO A 146 1.50 -13.47 -24.06
N TYR A 147 0.62 -12.70 -23.43
CA TYR A 147 -0.82 -12.94 -23.46
C TYR A 147 -1.48 -12.29 -24.69
N LEU A 148 -1.02 -11.10 -25.08
CA LEU A 148 -1.61 -10.37 -26.21
C LEU A 148 -1.07 -10.83 -27.58
N LEU A 149 0.13 -11.42 -27.64
CA LEU A 149 0.72 -11.95 -28.89
C LEU A 149 -0.10 -13.05 -29.57
N THR A 150 -1.05 -13.65 -28.85
CA THR A 150 -1.91 -14.71 -29.38
C THR A 150 -2.97 -14.18 -30.36
N PHE A 151 -3.29 -12.89 -30.31
CA PHE A 151 -4.31 -12.25 -31.15
C PHE A 151 -3.92 -10.85 -31.67
N LEU A 152 -2.73 -10.35 -31.33
CA LEU A 152 -2.15 -9.10 -31.87
C LEU A 152 -0.79 -9.37 -32.51
N SER A 153 -0.41 -8.52 -33.46
CA SER A 153 0.93 -8.54 -34.03
C SER A 153 1.99 -8.07 -33.04
N LYS A 154 3.26 -8.48 -33.22
CA LYS A 154 4.38 -8.06 -32.36
C LYS A 154 4.51 -6.54 -32.23
N ASP A 155 4.30 -5.81 -33.33
CA ASP A 155 4.39 -4.35 -33.36
C ASP A 155 3.24 -3.70 -32.58
N GLU A 156 2.03 -4.24 -32.68
CA GLU A 156 0.87 -3.78 -31.91
C GLU A 156 1.04 -4.05 -30.42
N VAL A 157 1.50 -5.24 -30.05
CA VAL A 157 1.75 -5.61 -28.66
C VAL A 157 2.78 -4.67 -28.04
N ARG A 158 3.91 -4.42 -28.72
CA ARG A 158 4.93 -3.49 -28.24
C ARG A 158 4.39 -2.07 -28.08
N ARG A 159 3.55 -1.61 -29.03
CA ARG A 159 2.88 -0.31 -28.93
C ARG A 159 1.96 -0.25 -27.71
N VAL A 160 1.15 -1.28 -27.47
CA VAL A 160 0.21 -1.35 -26.34
C VAL A 160 0.97 -1.40 -25.01
N SER A 161 1.96 -2.29 -24.90
CA SER A 161 2.82 -2.44 -23.71
C SER A 161 3.44 -1.10 -23.31
N ASN A 162 4.13 -0.42 -24.24
CA ASN A 162 4.75 0.88 -24.00
C ASN A 162 3.74 1.98 -23.64
N ALA A 163 2.58 2.02 -24.30
CA ALA A 163 1.58 3.05 -24.05
C ALA A 163 0.91 2.88 -22.68
N VAL A 164 0.60 1.64 -22.29
CA VAL A 164 0.01 1.33 -20.98
C VAL A 164 1.01 1.57 -19.86
N HIS A 165 2.25 1.12 -20.01
CA HIS A 165 3.34 1.40 -19.07
C HIS A 165 3.54 2.91 -18.86
N LYS A 166 3.71 3.67 -19.94
CA LYS A 166 3.87 5.12 -19.88
C LYS A 166 2.70 5.82 -19.19
N PHE A 167 1.47 5.41 -19.49
CA PHE A 167 0.28 5.97 -18.84
C PHE A 167 0.33 5.77 -17.32
N TYR A 168 0.67 4.58 -16.84
CA TYR A 168 0.70 4.30 -15.40
C TYR A 168 1.92 4.87 -14.67
N VAL A 169 3.05 5.03 -15.34
CA VAL A 169 4.19 5.81 -14.82
C VAL A 169 3.79 7.28 -14.61
N GLU A 170 3.13 7.89 -15.59
CA GLU A 170 2.65 9.28 -15.47
C GLU A 170 1.52 9.41 -14.42
N PHE A 171 0.67 8.39 -14.30
CA PHE A 171 -0.38 8.31 -13.29
C PHE A 171 0.21 8.24 -11.88
N ASP A 172 1.21 7.39 -11.65
CA ASP A 172 1.93 7.30 -10.38
C ASP A 172 2.63 8.62 -10.04
N ALA A 173 3.33 9.23 -10.99
CA ALA A 173 4.02 10.50 -10.77
C ALA A 173 3.05 11.62 -10.36
N LYS A 174 1.88 11.71 -11.01
CA LYS A 174 0.83 12.70 -10.68
C LYS A 174 0.24 12.46 -9.30
N ASN A 175 -0.11 11.22 -8.98
CA ASN A 175 -0.74 10.90 -7.71
C ASN A 175 0.25 10.96 -6.54
N THR A 176 1.53 10.64 -6.78
CA THR A 176 2.61 10.83 -5.80
C THR A 176 2.83 12.31 -5.51
N SER A 177 2.82 13.18 -6.53
CA SER A 177 2.97 14.63 -6.37
C SER A 177 1.75 15.29 -5.69
N ALA A 178 0.54 14.84 -6.01
CA ALA A 178 -0.68 15.30 -5.36
C ALA A 178 -0.70 14.95 -3.86
N ASN A 179 -0.18 13.77 -3.49
CA ASN A 179 -0.08 13.36 -2.09
C ASN A 179 1.02 14.11 -1.32
N ALA A 180 2.13 14.49 -1.98
CA ALA A 180 3.13 15.37 -1.37
C ALA A 180 2.57 16.79 -1.14
N ALA A 181 1.82 17.34 -2.09
CA ALA A 181 1.22 18.67 -1.96
C ALA A 181 0.11 18.75 -0.90
N VAL A 182 -0.63 17.66 -0.65
CA VAL A 182 -1.60 17.61 0.47
C VAL A 182 -0.89 17.56 1.81
N ALA A 183 0.26 16.88 1.91
CA ALA A 183 1.07 16.85 3.13
C ALA A 183 1.65 18.24 3.50
N ASP A 184 2.02 19.06 2.51
CA ASP A 184 2.59 20.40 2.73
C ASP A 184 1.54 21.50 3.02
N VAL A 185 0.26 21.25 2.74
CA VAL A 185 -0.82 22.25 2.93
C VAL A 185 -1.51 22.11 4.30
N GLU A 186 -1.30 21.00 5.01
CA GLU A 186 -1.85 20.75 6.35
C GLU A 186 -0.90 21.12 7.51
N GLU A 187 0.21 21.82 7.24
CA GLU A 187 1.13 22.36 8.25
C GLU A 187 0.67 23.70 8.86
#